data_AF-A0A957U4X1-F1
#
_entry.id   AF-A0A957U4X1-F1
#
_cell.length_a   1.000
_cell.length_b   1.000
_cell.length_c   1.000
_cell.angle_alpha   90.00
_cell.angle_beta   90.00
_cell.angle_gamma   90.00
#
_symmetry.space_group_name_H-M   'P 1'
#
loop_
_entity.id
_entity.type
_entity.pdbx_description
1 polymer ?
#
loop_
_entity_poly.entity_id
_entity_poly.type
_entity_poly.pdbx_seq_one_letter_code
_entity_poly.pdbx_strand_id
1 'polypeptide(L)'
;WFLVQRSRYFLAFLLSSAMIAGLLFSAAVGLYPNLLISLIDPAYHLTIFNAASAPNTLVVMLVIALIGMPFVLLYTGGVYYIFRGKVQLRSNSY
;
A
#
# COMPACT_ATOMS: atom_id res chain seq x y z
N TRP A 1 -17.03 -16.23 -0.74
CA TRP A 1 -18.17 -16.38 -1.66
C TRP A 1 -19.45 -15.67 -1.20
N PHE A 2 -19.78 -15.64 0.10
CA PHE A 2 -21.01 -15.02 0.63
C PHE A 2 -21.14 -13.48 0.47
N LEU A 3 -20.04 -12.73 0.41
CA LEU A 3 -20.04 -11.25 0.32
C LEU A 3 -20.30 -10.70 -1.10
N VAL A 4 -19.92 -11.46 -2.14
CA VAL A 4 -20.20 -11.13 -3.55
C VAL A 4 -21.69 -11.29 -3.85
N GLN A 5 -22.36 -12.22 -3.16
CA GLN A 5 -23.80 -12.51 -3.31
C GLN A 5 -24.72 -11.39 -2.83
N ARG A 6 -24.25 -10.46 -1.98
CA ARG A 6 -25.06 -9.32 -1.50
C ARG A 6 -24.96 -8.05 -2.36
N SER A 7 -24.38 -8.11 -3.56
CA SER A 7 -24.23 -6.95 -4.46
C SER A 7 -23.45 -5.76 -3.85
N ARG A 8 -22.66 -5.98 -2.79
CA ARG A 8 -21.82 -4.96 -2.12
C ARG A 8 -20.38 -5.02 -2.64
N TYR A 9 -20.20 -4.84 -3.94
CA TYR A 9 -18.90 -4.93 -4.63
C TYR A 9 -17.82 -4.03 -4.00
N PHE A 10 -18.21 -2.85 -3.51
CA PHE A 10 -17.31 -1.93 -2.79
C PHE A 10 -16.72 -2.55 -1.51
N LEU A 11 -17.52 -3.28 -0.73
CA LEU A 11 -17.02 -3.94 0.49
C LEU A 11 -16.15 -5.15 0.16
N ALA A 12 -16.50 -5.91 -0.88
CA ALA A 12 -15.67 -7.03 -1.31
C ALA A 12 -14.28 -6.54 -1.76
N PHE A 13 -14.22 -5.43 -2.49
CA PHE A 13 -12.96 -4.78 -2.88
C PHE A 13 -12.17 -4.30 -1.66
N LEU A 14 -12.83 -3.59 -0.73
CA LEU A 14 -12.17 -3.07 0.47
C LEU A 14 -11.61 -4.19 1.36
N LEU A 15 -12.36 -5.28 1.55
CA LEU A 15 -11.92 -6.44 2.31
C LEU A 15 -10.74 -7.17 1.65
N SER A 16 -10.74 -7.30 0.32
CA SER A 16 -9.60 -7.88 -0.40
C SER A 16 -8.35 -7.02 -0.26
N SER A 17 -8.49 -5.69 -0.41
CA SER A 17 -7.38 -4.75 -0.21
C SER A 17 -6.87 -4.79 1.23
N ALA A 18 -7.77 -4.84 2.21
CA ALA A 18 -7.42 -4.93 3.62
C ALA A 18 -6.73 -6.25 3.98
N MET A 19 -7.14 -7.37 3.36
CA MET A 19 -6.47 -8.66 3.52
C MET A 19 -5.01 -8.59 3.06
N ILE A 20 -4.76 -8.05 1.86
CA ILE A 20 -3.41 -7.89 1.32
C ILE A 20 -2.56 -6.98 2.23
N ALA A 21 -3.12 -5.84 2.65
CA ALA A 21 -2.46 -4.93 3.57
C ALA A 21 -2.16 -5.59 4.93
N GLY A 22 -3.09 -6.38 5.47
CA GLY A 22 -2.92 -7.10 6.73
C GLY A 22 -1.84 -8.18 6.66
N LEU A 23 -1.72 -8.90 5.55
CA LEU A 23 -0.65 -9.87 5.33
C LEU A 23 0.73 -9.19 5.32
N LEU A 24 0.85 -8.07 4.60
CA LEU A 24 2.08 -7.27 4.58
C LEU A 24 2.42 -6.73 5.96
N PHE A 25 1.42 -6.23 6.70
CA PHE A 25 1.60 -5.71 8.05
C PHE A 25 2.06 -6.81 9.02
N SER A 26 1.48 -8.00 8.95
CA SER A 26 1.90 -9.15 9.77
C SER A 26 3.36 -9.52 9.53
N ALA A 27 3.81 -9.56 8.27
CA ALA A 27 5.20 -9.80 7.93
C ALA A 27 6.14 -8.71 8.47
N ALA A 28 5.73 -7.44 8.37
CA ALA A 28 6.50 -6.31 8.91
C ALA A 28 6.65 -6.38 10.44
N VAL A 29 5.58 -6.71 11.16
CA VAL A 29 5.60 -6.88 12.62
C VAL A 29 6.48 -8.07 13.02
N GLY A 30 6.47 -9.17 12.25
CA GLY A 30 7.31 -10.34 12.52
C GLY A 30 8.81 -10.09 12.34
N LEU A 31 9.18 -9.11 11.50
CA LEU A 31 10.59 -8.77 11.24
C LEU A 31 11.12 -7.67 12.16
N TYR A 32 10.25 -6.77 12.64
CA TYR A 32 10.63 -5.68 13.55
C TYR A 32 11.41 -6.20 14.78
N PRO A 33 12.59 -5.62 15.13
CA PRO A 33 13.19 -4.38 14.65
C PRO A 33 14.19 -4.54 13.47
N ASN A 34 14.31 -5.75 12.92
CA ASN A 34 15.20 -6.06 11.81
C ASN A 34 14.46 -5.86 10.47
N LEU A 35 15.15 -5.31 9.49
CA LEU A 35 14.68 -5.29 8.10
C LEU A 35 15.20 -6.51 7.34
N LEU A 36 16.44 -6.90 7.60
CA LEU A 36 17.10 -8.06 7.03
C LEU A 36 17.96 -8.75 8.08
N ILE A 37 17.75 -10.05 8.26
CA ILE A 37 18.49 -10.89 9.20
C ILE A 37 19.65 -11.56 8.43
N SER A 38 20.89 -11.30 8.83
CA SER A 38 22.05 -12.00 8.29
C SER A 38 22.08 -13.44 8.82
N LEU A 39 22.37 -14.41 7.95
CA LEU A 39 22.54 -15.83 8.32
C LEU A 39 23.98 -16.17 8.69
N ILE A 40 24.94 -15.29 8.38
CA ILE A 40 26.39 -15.56 8.54
C ILE A 40 26.88 -15.11 9.91
N ASP A 41 26.49 -13.89 10.33
CA ASP A 41 26.88 -13.33 11.62
C ASP A 41 25.82 -12.31 12.07
N PRO A 42 25.34 -12.39 13.33
CA PRO A 42 24.39 -11.45 13.89
C PRO A 42 24.88 -9.99 13.94
N ALA A 43 26.18 -9.73 13.84
CA ALA A 43 26.71 -8.38 13.76
C ALA A 43 26.27 -7.61 12.50
N TYR A 44 25.90 -8.32 11.42
CA TYR A 44 25.44 -7.72 10.16
C TYR A 44 23.91 -7.68 10.02
N HIS A 45 23.16 -7.77 11.12
CA HIS A 45 21.72 -7.53 11.07
C HIS A 45 21.42 -6.10 10.60
N LEU A 46 20.61 -5.99 9.54
CA LEU A 46 20.16 -4.70 9.04
C LEU A 46 18.96 -4.26 9.88
N THR A 47 19.22 -3.53 10.96
CA THR A 47 18.19 -2.96 11.83
C THR A 47 17.73 -1.60 11.33
N ILE A 48 16.55 -1.15 11.76
CA ILE A 48 16.01 0.18 11.41
C ILE A 48 16.96 1.31 11.85
N PHE A 49 17.70 1.11 12.94
CA PHE A 49 18.63 2.10 13.48
C PHE A 49 19.91 2.23 12.65
N ASN A 50 20.42 1.12 12.11
CA ASN A 50 21.65 1.12 11.29
C ASN A 50 21.35 1.42 9.81
N ALA A 51 20.17 1.04 9.32
CA ALA A 51 19.76 1.25 7.93
C ALA A 51 19.17 2.66 7.66
N ALA A 52 18.88 3.43 8.70
CA ALA A 52 18.30 4.76 8.55
C ALA A 52 19.28 5.76 7.93
N SER A 53 18.77 6.61 7.04
CA SER A 53 19.51 7.78 6.54
C SER A 53 19.68 8.84 7.61
N ALA A 54 20.59 9.80 7.38
CA ALA A 54 20.82 10.92 8.30
C ALA A 54 19.50 11.64 8.66
N PRO A 55 19.31 12.10 9.92
CA PRO A 55 18.04 12.66 10.38
C PRO A 55 17.52 13.81 9.52
N ASN A 56 18.42 14.68 9.05
CA ASN A 56 18.06 15.81 8.19
C ASN A 56 17.47 15.35 6.85
N THR A 57 18.07 14.34 6.22
CA THR A 57 17.58 13.78 4.95
C THR A 57 16.25 13.06 5.16
N LEU A 58 16.09 12.35 6.28
CA LEU A 58 14.84 11.67 6.62
C LEU A 58 13.68 12.66 6.77
N VAL A 59 13.92 13.80 7.44
CA VAL A 59 12.92 14.87 7.59
C VAL A 59 12.56 15.49 6.24
N VAL A 60 13.54 15.76 5.37
CA VAL A 60 13.27 16.30 4.03
C VAL A 60 12.41 15.33 3.21
N MET A 61 12.76 14.04 3.20
CA MET A 61 11.97 13.02 2.51
C MET A 61 10.56 12.88 3.08
N LEU A 62 10.40 13.00 4.41
CA LEU A 62 9.10 12.99 5.07
C LEU A 62 8.22 14.17 4.60
N VAL A 63 8.78 15.38 4.53
CA VAL A 63 8.05 16.56 4.05
C VAL A 63 7.62 16.38 2.60
N ILE A 64 8.52 15.88 1.74
CA ILE A 64 8.20 15.59 0.34
C ILE A 64 7.09 14.54 0.25
N ALA A 65 7.16 13.45 1.02
CA ALA A 65 6.15 12.41 1.02
C ALA A 65 4.80 12.94 1.53
N LEU A 66 4.80 13.78 2.57
CA LEU A 66 3.59 14.35 3.17
C LEU A 66 2.87 15.28 2.20
N ILE A 67 3.59 15.97 1.33
CA ILE A 67 3.02 16.81 0.27
C ILE A 67 2.68 15.97 -0.97
N GLY A 68 3.55 15.07 -1.40
CA GLY A 68 3.38 14.27 -2.63
C GLY A 68 2.26 13.24 -2.54
N MET A 69 2.13 12.53 -1.42
CA MET A 69 1.09 11.50 -1.23
C MET A 69 -0.34 12.04 -1.37
N PRO A 70 -0.74 13.17 -0.74
CA PRO A 70 -2.09 13.69 -0.94
C PRO A 70 -2.35 14.12 -2.39
N PHE A 71 -1.36 14.66 -3.11
CA PHE A 71 -1.53 14.97 -4.55
C PHE A 71 -1.81 13.70 -5.38
N VAL A 72 -1.05 12.63 -5.15
CA VAL A 72 -1.25 11.35 -5.84
C VAL A 72 -2.62 10.75 -5.50
N LEU A 73 -3.02 10.79 -4.22
CA LEU A 73 -4.33 10.30 -3.79
C LEU A 73 -5.48 11.11 -4.37
N LEU A 74 -5.33 12.44 -4.47
CA LEU A 74 -6.35 13.33 -5.03
C LEU A 74 -6.54 13.06 -6.52
N TYR A 75 -5.45 12.92 -7.27
CA TYR A 75 -5.52 12.53 -8.68
C TYR A 75 -6.16 11.16 -8.87
N THR A 76 -5.69 10.16 -8.10
CA THR A 76 -6.22 8.79 -8.18
C THR A 76 -7.72 8.77 -7.84
N GLY A 77 -8.13 9.45 -6.78
CA GLY A 77 -9.53 9.59 -6.39
C GLY A 77 -10.38 10.32 -7.45
N GLY A 78 -9.84 11.37 -8.06
CA GLY A 78 -10.49 12.10 -9.15
C GLY A 78 -10.73 11.22 -10.38
N VAL A 79 -9.75 10.41 -10.77
CA VAL A 79 -9.89 9.42 -11.86
C VAL A 79 -11.01 8.43 -11.53
N TYR A 80 -11.00 7.83 -10.34
CA TYR A 80 -12.06 6.90 -9.92
C TYR A 80 -13.45 7.56 -9.85
N TYR A 81 -13.52 8.86 -9.53
CA TYR A 81 -14.77 9.61 -9.53
C TYR A 81 -15.28 9.86 -10.95
N ILE A 82 -14.40 10.27 -11.87
CA ILE A 82 -14.73 10.56 -13.27
C ILE A 82 -15.19 9.28 -14.00
N PHE A 83 -14.48 8.16 -13.81
CA PHE A 83 -14.83 6.88 -14.44
C PHE A 83 -15.88 6.07 -13.67
N ARG A 84 -16.66 6.73 -12.79
CA ARG A 84 -17.71 6.07 -12.02
C ARG A 84 -18.93 5.78 -12.91
N GLY A 85 -18.88 4.68 -13.63
CA GLY A 85 -19.97 4.21 -14.48
C GLY A 85 -19.81 2.73 -14.85
N LYS A 86 -20.92 2.04 -15.10
CA LYS A 86 -20.87 0.66 -15.61
C LYS A 86 -20.46 0.71 -17.08
N VAL A 87 -19.38 0.01 -17.42
CA VAL A 87 -18.98 -0.17 -18.82
C VAL A 87 -20.08 -0.95 -19.53
N GLN A 88 -20.77 -0.31 -20.48
CA GLN A 88 -21.75 -0.99 -21.33
C GLN A 88 -21.02 -1.57 -22.53
N LEU A 89 -21.01 -2.90 -22.64
CA LEU A 89 -20.55 -3.59 -23.85
C LEU A 89 -21.59 -3.34 -24.94
N ARG A 90 -21.32 -2.36 -25.81
CA ARG A 90 -22.11 -2.17 -27.03
C ARG A 90 -21.57 -3.13 -28.08
N SER A 91 -22.43 -3.78 -28.86
CA SER A 91 -22.05 -4.85 -29.81
C SER A 91 -21.11 -4.41 -30.96
N ASN A 92 -20.56 -3.20 -30.91
CA ASN A 92 -19.67 -2.61 -31.92
C ASN A 92 -18.29 -2.22 -31.35
N SER A 93 -17.93 -2.73 -30.17
CA SER A 93 -16.55 -2.71 -29.69
C SER A 93 -15.86 -3.97 -30.18
N TYR A 94 -14.98 -3.81 -31.17
CA TYR A 94 -14.11 -4.87 -31.69
C TYR A 94 -13.15 -5.40 -30.61
#